data_AF-A6GJ78-F1
#
_entry.id   AF-A6GJ78-F1
#
_cell.length_a   1.000
_cell.length_b   1.000
_cell.length_c   1.000
_cell.angle_alpha   90.00
_cell.angle_beta   90.00
_cell.angle_gamma   90.00
#
_symmetry.space_group_name_H-M   'P 1'
#
loop_
_entity.id
_entity.type
_entity.pdbx_description
1 polymer ?
#
loop_
_entity_poly.entity_id
_entity_poly.type
_entity_poly.pdbx_seq_one_letter_code
_entity_poly.pdbx_strand_id
1 'polypeptide(L)' 'MASFTQITRRKRTLRHKKAGRKRKLVQSKKSTASYDELFAACGDPGKPAPKAE' A
#
# COMPACT_ATOMS: atom_id res chain seq x y z
N MET A 1 10.16 -35.84 10.31
CA MET A 1 9.17 -34.73 10.31
C MET A 1 9.76 -33.53 11.04
N ALA A 2 9.60 -32.31 10.53
CA ALA A 2 9.96 -31.12 11.29
C ALA A 2 8.94 -30.92 12.43
N SER A 3 9.41 -30.61 13.64
CA SER A 3 8.52 -30.32 14.76
C SER A 3 7.69 -29.06 14.49
N PHE A 4 6.53 -28.95 15.15
CA PHE A 4 5.65 -27.78 15.02
C PHE A 4 6.37 -26.46 15.32
N THR A 5 7.31 -26.46 16.26
CA THR A 5 8.14 -25.29 16.59
C THR A 5 9.07 -24.88 15.45
N GLN A 6 9.65 -25.84 14.73
CA GLN A 6 10.50 -25.54 13.57
C GLN A 6 9.67 -25.01 12.39
N ILE A 7 8.47 -25.55 12.19
CA ILE A 7 7.53 -25.08 11.17
C ILE A 7 7.11 -23.63 11.44
N THR A 8 6.75 -23.29 12.68
CA THR A 8 6.32 -21.92 13.04
C THR A 8 7.47 -20.92 12.93
N ARG A 9 8.68 -21.29 13.37
CA ARG A 9 9.89 -20.47 13.19
C ARG A 9 10.16 -20.17 11.72
N ARG A 10 10.12 -21.19 10.85
CA ARG A 10 10.29 -21.01 9.39
C ARG A 10 9.21 -20.12 8.78
N LYS A 11 7.95 -20.25 9.21
CA LYS A 11 6.86 -19.37 8.75
C LYS A 11 7.10 -17.92 9.17
N ARG A 12 7.57 -17.69 10.40
CA ARG A 12 7.87 -16.36 10.93
C ARG A 12 8.97 -15.66 10.13
N THR A 13 10.10 -16.35 9.90
CA THR A 13 11.22 -15.78 9.13
C THR A 13 10.81 -15.44 7.70
N LEU A 14 10.02 -16.30 7.05
CA LEU A 14 9.48 -16.03 5.72
C LEU A 14 8.54 -14.82 5.69
N ARG A 15 7.68 -14.65 6.70
CA ARG A 15 6.79 -13.47 6.80
C ARG A 15 7.58 -12.17 6.92
N HIS A 16 8.60 -12.14 7.78
CA HIS A 16 9.46 -10.95 7.92
C HIS A 16 10.21 -10.62 6.62
N LYS A 17 10.81 -11.64 5.98
CA LYS A 17 11.51 -11.45 4.69
C LYS A 17 10.57 -10.94 3.58
N LYS A 18 9.34 -11.47 3.52
CA LYS A 18 8.35 -11.09 2.50
C LYS A 18 7.69 -9.74 2.77
N ALA A 19 7.66 -9.27 4.02
CA ALA A 19 7.01 -8.01 4.39
C ALA A 19 7.63 -6.80 3.67
N GLY A 20 8.96 -6.69 3.65
CA GLY A 20 9.66 -5.62 2.93
C GLY A 20 9.38 -5.63 1.43
N ARG A 21 9.42 -6.82 0.80
CA ARG A 21 9.09 -6.99 -0.62
C ARG A 21 7.65 -6.58 -0.91
N LYS A 22 6.69 -6.97 -0.06
CA LYS A 22 5.27 -6.60 -0.22
C LYS A 22 5.10 -5.08 -0.14
N ARG A 23 5.74 -4.41 0.82
CA ARG A 23 5.69 -2.94 0.94
C ARG A 23 6.21 -2.24 -0.32
N LYS A 24 7.38 -2.66 -0.83
CA LYS A 24 7.95 -2.10 -2.06
C LYS A 24 7.08 -2.34 -3.29
N LEU A 25 6.48 -3.52 -3.44
CA LEU A 25 5.56 -3.82 -4.54
C LEU A 25 4.27 -2.99 -4.51
N VAL A 26 3.77 -2.65 -3.32
CA VAL A 26 2.61 -1.75 -3.20
C VAL A 26 3.01 -0.33 -3.59
N GLN A 27 4.15 0.14 -3.07
CA GLN A 27 4.67 1.47 -3.37
C GLN A 27 5.00 1.64 -4.86
N SER A 28 5.52 0.60 -5.52
CA SER A 28 5.86 0.67 -6.96
C SER A 28 4.64 0.74 -7.87
N LYS A 29 3.45 0.33 -7.41
CA LYS A 29 2.23 0.35 -8.24
C LYS A 29 1.63 1.76 -8.40
N LYS A 30 1.86 2.65 -7.44
CA LYS A 30 1.39 4.04 -7.46
C LYS A 30 2.47 4.94 -6.85
N SER A 31 3.53 5.19 -7.61
CA SER A 31 4.60 6.10 -7.20
C SER A 31 4.20 7.57 -7.27
N THR A 32 3.22 7.90 -8.12
CA THR A 32 2.67 9.24 -8.29
C THR A 32 1.15 9.14 -8.38
N ALA A 33 0.44 9.99 -7.66
CA ALA A 33 -1.00 10.16 -7.85
C ALA A 33 -1.27 10.62 -9.29
N SER A 34 -2.35 10.14 -9.90
CA SER A 34 -2.80 10.67 -11.19
C SER A 34 -3.23 12.13 -11.04
N TYR A 35 -3.30 12.86 -12.16
CA TYR A 35 -3.81 14.23 -12.18
C TYR A 35 -5.18 14.32 -11.48
N ASP A 36 -6.09 13.39 -11.78
CA ASP A 36 -7.42 13.34 -11.18
C ASP A 36 -7.38 13.10 -9.66
N GLU A 37 -6.45 12.27 -9.18
CA GLU A 37 -6.26 12.01 -7.75
C GLU A 37 -5.66 13.21 -7.01
N LEU A 38 -4.79 13.98 -7.67
CA LEU A 38 -4.19 15.19 -7.10
C LEU A 38 -5.21 16.31 -6.91
N PHE A 39 -6.14 16.45 -7.85
CA PHE A 39 -7.09 17.57 -7.91
C PHE A 39 -8.53 17.21 -7.53
N ALA A 40 -8.79 15.99 -7.06
CA ALA A 40 -10.12 15.55 -6.64
C ALA A 40 -10.79 16.49 -5.62
N ALA A 41 -10.01 17.12 -4.75
CA ALA A 41 -10.50 18.07 -3.74
C ALA A 41 -10.69 19.50 -4.28
N CYS A 42 -10.16 19.82 -5.47
CA CYS A 42 -10.21 21.17 -6.04
C CYS A 42 -11.52 21.46 -6.79
N GLY A 43 -12.29 20.44 -7.17
CA GLY A 43 -13.50 20.58 -7.98
C GLY A 43 -13.21 20.95 -9.44
N ASP A 44 -14.28 21.13 -10.24
CA ASP A 44 -14.15 21.57 -11.63
C ASP A 44 -13.68 23.04 -11.70
N PRO A 45 -12.82 23.40 -12.68
CA PRO A 45 -12.44 24.79 -12.90
C PRO A 45 -13.68 25.65 -13.16
N GLY A 46 -13.89 26.67 -12.32
CA GLY A 46 -15.04 27.58 -12.38
C GLY A 46 -16.23 27.21 -11.48
N LYS A 47 -16.17 26.08 -10.76
CA LYS A 47 -17.15 25.73 -9.72
C LYS A 47 -16.48 25.81 -8.33
N PRO A 48 -17.23 26.14 -7.27
CA PRO A 48 -16.67 26.14 -5.92
C PRO A 48 -16.19 24.73 -5.55
N ALA A 49 -15.03 24.65 -4.88
CA ALA A 49 -14.47 23.38 -4.42
C ALA A 49 -15.50 22.63 -3.54
N PRO A 50 -15.63 21.30 -3.69
CA PRO A 50 -16.56 20.51 -2.88
C PRO A 50 -16.21 20.68 -1.39
N LYS A 51 -17.23 20.83 -0.53
CA LYS A 51 -17.03 20.86 0.93
C LYS A 51 -16.39 19.53 1.35
N ALA A 52 -15.23 19.61 2.00
CA ALA A 52 -14.65 18.46 2.67
C ALA A 52 -15.60 18.04 3.81
N GLU A 53 -16.02 16.78 3.81
CA GLU A 53 -16.73 16.14 4.94
C GLU A 53 -15.81 15.94 6.15
#